data_AF-A0AAJ8L5B2-F1
#
_entry.id   AF-A0AAJ8L5B2-F1
#
_cell.length_a   1.000
_cell.length_b   1.000
_cell.length_c   1.000
_cell.angle_alpha   90.00
_cell.angle_beta   90.00
_cell.angle_gamma   90.00
#
_symmetry.space_group_name_H-M   'P 1'
#
loop_
_entity.id
_entity.type
_entity.pdbx_description
1 polymer ?
#
loop_
_entity_poly.entity_id
_entity_poly.type
_entity_poly.pdbx_seq_one_letter_code
_entity_poly.pdbx_strand_id
1 'polypeptide(L)'
;MNEPVSGIKRKRTTRACDYCRSHRIRCEREGGHSSICTHCKLYGLVCESVAPAPRSHRSRLSIHRICSAEDAESQGLEPGYAGPTSIFHIASILKSERHINQVKEYDETNDIFRNAISSSGQQASEGVLYGRCDCSNGLWKAQNASALLKLDTLSEQLSLIAGKESILDDLLLTSITKILPVFPVVTVSESMGREQPPDTFWQYYTMKDYDSTPHSPLPKIVRLVHYGLASMSRAVPVPIRQSIIRAVREELDDTLQPSRQNSLSTVQLLVSLFISLDLHHDNPTESRSLLWQRVGTGIRGAFDMGIHRRVSNNIIPCGQVHRRRRVWGSCIIADRWLALQYGQPLTIDLDDCDAQLPFWWPDHVPDMEDISALPIVHKVVPSFRFLSELTSLSILLGRAYSLTSSTLRLAKSQDLGFYSLQNDMDVWKVHLPNTWQYSPVLEIPAMEHLMQLFLVALEYTFLKPFFPANIPWLPAHIAFRPTVGSIERLVERAIRSLSWLSSEEGAFYLDVCQMTVYPAFLCMVIIATDVTHKSDLALASALLTGQEVFTCWSEVEGPSGKWGSRQQILGAINLLGGSSV
;
A
#
# COMPACT_ATOMS: atom_id res chain seq x y z
N MET A 1 72.76 11.27 24.62
CA MET A 1 72.37 10.77 25.94
C MET A 1 71.57 11.86 26.64
N ASN A 2 70.27 11.65 26.82
CA ASN A 2 69.51 12.00 28.01
C ASN A 2 68.07 11.51 27.81
N GLU A 3 67.66 10.62 28.70
CA GLU A 3 66.43 9.82 28.70
C GLU A 3 65.17 10.68 28.81
N PRO A 4 64.02 10.23 28.26
CA PRO A 4 62.74 10.89 28.48
C PRO A 4 62.17 10.54 29.87
N VAL A 5 61.78 11.59 30.58
CA VAL A 5 61.10 11.61 31.87
C VAL A 5 59.80 10.80 31.83
N SER A 6 59.61 9.92 32.81
CA SER A 6 58.44 9.08 33.01
C SER A 6 57.15 9.89 33.25
N GLY A 7 56.24 9.87 32.28
CA GLY A 7 54.89 10.42 32.42
C GLY A 7 54.02 9.62 33.41
N ILE A 8 53.55 10.29 34.45
CA ILE A 8 52.61 9.79 35.46
C ILE A 8 51.33 9.27 34.78
N LYS A 9 51.05 7.97 34.91
CA LYS A 9 49.81 7.34 34.41
C LYS A 9 48.59 7.93 35.15
N ARG A 10 47.73 8.67 34.44
CA ARG A 10 46.40 9.08 34.95
C ARG A 10 45.59 7.82 35.31
N LYS A 11 45.30 7.63 36.59
CA LYS A 11 44.43 6.54 37.07
C LYS A 11 42.99 6.74 36.56
N ARG A 12 42.38 5.63 36.16
CA ARG A 12 41.08 5.50 35.50
C ARG A 12 39.96 6.11 36.36
N THR A 13 39.16 6.99 35.78
CA THR A 13 38.05 7.71 36.43
C THR A 13 36.97 6.75 36.94
N THR A 14 36.54 6.94 38.19
CA THR A 14 35.40 6.21 38.79
C THR A 14 34.07 6.66 38.17
N ARG A 15 33.10 5.73 38.08
CA ARG A 15 31.73 5.94 37.59
C ARG A 15 31.08 7.19 38.23
N ALA A 16 30.44 8.03 37.42
CA ALA A 16 29.66 9.17 37.91
C ALA A 16 28.42 8.70 38.71
N CYS A 17 28.00 9.49 39.72
CA CYS A 17 26.75 9.19 40.46
C CYS A 17 25.52 9.38 39.58
N ASP A 18 24.41 8.77 39.98
CA ASP A 18 23.19 8.70 39.19
C ASP A 18 22.57 10.08 38.97
N TYR A 19 22.64 10.97 39.97
CA TYR A 19 22.15 12.35 39.87
C TYR A 19 22.95 13.20 38.86
N CYS A 20 24.28 13.25 39.00
CA CYS A 20 25.12 14.01 38.06
C CYS A 20 25.01 13.44 36.64
N ARG A 21 24.79 12.13 36.51
CA ARG A 21 24.62 11.45 35.23
C ARG A 21 23.29 11.79 34.54
N SER A 22 22.17 11.83 35.27
CA SER A 22 20.85 12.17 34.69
C SER A 22 20.76 13.63 34.27
N HIS A 23 21.46 14.52 34.99
CA HIS A 23 21.44 15.97 34.70
C HIS A 23 22.62 16.43 33.82
N ARG A 24 23.43 15.50 33.30
CA ARG A 24 24.62 15.76 32.45
C ARG A 24 25.63 16.74 33.06
N ILE A 25 25.82 16.70 34.38
CA ILE A 25 26.78 17.54 35.12
C ILE A 25 28.05 16.73 35.44
N ARG A 26 29.21 17.39 35.45
CA ARG A 26 30.51 16.75 35.73
C ARG A 26 30.58 16.26 37.18
N CYS A 27 30.68 14.95 37.38
CA CYS A 27 30.83 14.33 38.70
C CYS A 27 32.32 14.25 39.07
N GLU A 28 32.75 15.04 40.06
CA GLU A 28 34.11 15.00 40.60
C GLU A 28 34.09 14.48 42.03
N ARG A 29 34.91 13.46 42.30
CA ARG A 29 35.14 12.91 43.64
C ARG A 29 36.58 13.22 44.03
N GLU A 30 36.77 13.99 45.09
CA GLU A 30 38.10 14.29 45.62
C GLU A 30 38.84 12.98 45.93
N GLY A 31 40.07 12.84 45.40
CA GLY A 31 40.91 11.65 45.59
C GLY A 31 40.43 10.35 44.96
N GLY A 32 39.36 10.34 44.16
CA GLY A 32 38.84 9.14 43.47
C GLY A 32 38.16 8.11 44.36
N HIS A 33 38.14 8.29 45.69
CA HIS A 33 37.55 7.36 46.66
C HIS A 33 36.59 8.01 47.67
N SER A 34 36.24 9.30 47.52
CA SER A 34 35.20 9.92 48.34
C SER A 34 33.84 9.24 48.11
N SER A 35 33.09 8.98 49.19
CA SER A 35 31.73 8.43 49.15
C SER A 35 30.72 9.40 48.53
N ILE A 36 30.99 10.70 48.59
CA ILE A 36 30.12 11.77 48.07
C ILE A 36 30.92 12.65 47.09
N CYS A 37 30.36 12.96 45.92
CA CYS A 37 30.99 13.85 44.95
C CYS A 37 30.85 15.33 45.37
N THR A 38 31.76 16.19 44.91
CA THR A 38 31.81 17.61 45.30
C THR A 38 30.48 18.31 45.05
N HIS A 39 29.82 18.01 43.93
CA HIS A 39 28.51 18.57 43.58
C HIS A 39 27.42 18.14 44.57
N CYS A 40 27.29 16.83 44.85
CA CYS A 40 26.29 16.34 45.78
C CYS A 40 26.54 16.83 47.22
N LYS A 41 27.81 17.01 47.61
CA LYS A 41 28.20 17.57 48.91
C LYS A 41 27.77 19.03 49.06
N LEU A 42 27.92 19.82 48.00
CA LEU A 42 27.64 21.26 48.01
C LEU A 42 26.13 21.57 48.07
N TYR A 43 25.32 20.71 47.45
CA TYR A 43 23.86 20.88 47.39
C TYR A 43 23.07 19.95 48.34
N GLY A 44 23.76 19.21 49.22
CA GLY A 44 23.11 18.29 50.18
C GLY A 44 22.32 17.16 49.53
N LEU A 45 22.76 16.68 48.35
CA LEU A 45 22.05 15.67 47.56
C LEU A 45 22.56 14.25 47.86
N VAL A 46 21.68 13.26 47.73
CA VAL A 46 22.02 11.84 47.87
C VAL A 46 22.92 11.39 46.71
N CYS A 47 24.12 10.90 47.02
CA CYS A 47 25.16 10.57 46.02
C CYS A 47 25.30 9.05 45.84
N GLU A 48 24.34 8.45 45.15
CA GLU A 48 24.33 7.01 44.87
C GLU A 48 24.75 6.68 43.43
N SER A 49 25.33 5.49 43.21
CA SER A 49 25.79 5.01 41.90
C SER A 49 25.32 3.57 41.64
N VAL A 50 24.01 3.36 41.76
CA VAL A 50 23.36 2.05 41.74
C VAL A 50 22.67 1.81 40.39
N ALA A 51 22.11 2.85 39.75
CA ALA A 51 21.28 2.72 38.56
C ALA A 51 22.06 2.21 37.33
N PRO A 52 21.58 1.17 36.62
CA PRO A 52 22.29 0.54 35.50
C PRO A 52 22.67 1.53 34.40
N ALA A 53 23.71 1.21 33.62
CA ALA A 53 24.07 2.07 32.49
C ALA A 53 22.94 2.11 31.45
N PRO A 54 22.42 3.30 31.04
CA PRO A 54 21.62 3.44 29.84
C PRO A 54 22.17 2.59 28.71
N ARG A 55 21.28 1.79 28.11
CA ARG A 55 21.58 1.04 26.88
C ARG A 55 22.05 2.06 25.85
N SER A 56 23.28 1.87 25.39
CA SER A 56 23.81 2.60 24.26
C SER A 56 22.94 2.29 23.04
N HIS A 57 22.23 3.28 22.50
CA HIS A 57 21.57 3.20 21.19
C HIS A 57 22.56 3.03 20.02
N ARG A 58 23.87 2.94 20.28
CA ARG A 58 24.82 2.39 19.30
C ARG A 58 24.75 0.87 19.41
N SER A 59 23.90 0.27 18.59
CA SER A 59 24.02 -1.13 18.23
C SER A 59 25.33 -1.29 17.45
N ARG A 60 26.41 -1.67 18.14
CA ARG A 60 27.48 -2.39 17.46
C ARG A 60 26.94 -3.80 17.23
N LEU A 61 26.15 -3.95 16.17
CA LEU A 61 25.73 -5.24 15.65
C LEU A 61 27.00 -5.99 15.25
N SER A 62 27.45 -6.92 16.10
CA SER A 62 28.30 -7.99 15.63
C SER A 62 27.42 -8.87 14.74
N ILE A 63 27.59 -8.74 13.42
CA ILE A 63 26.86 -9.47 12.36
C ILE A 63 26.87 -11.01 12.58
N HIS A 64 27.76 -11.52 13.43
CA HIS A 64 27.96 -12.95 13.67
C HIS A 64 27.03 -13.66 14.67
N ARG A 65 26.00 -13.02 15.23
CA ARG A 65 25.08 -13.70 16.18
C ARG A 65 23.59 -13.38 15.97
N ILE A 66 23.14 -13.34 14.73
CA ILE A 66 21.71 -13.23 14.41
C ILE A 66 21.35 -14.33 13.42
N CYS A 67 21.15 -15.53 13.94
CA CYS A 67 20.26 -16.51 13.35
C CYS A 67 19.27 -16.87 14.46
N SER A 68 18.21 -16.08 14.60
CA SER A 68 17.03 -16.57 15.31
C SER A 68 16.33 -17.62 14.43
N ALA A 69 15.42 -18.42 15.01
CA ALA A 69 14.61 -19.35 14.22
C ALA A 69 13.78 -18.64 13.13
N GLU A 70 13.42 -17.36 13.33
CA GLU A 70 12.70 -16.54 12.36
C GLU A 70 13.57 -16.10 11.16
N ASP A 71 14.88 -15.90 11.36
CA ASP A 71 15.80 -15.58 10.26
C ASP A 71 16.00 -16.77 9.31
N ALA A 72 15.79 -18.01 9.79
CA ALA A 72 15.93 -19.23 8.99
C ALA A 72 14.85 -19.38 7.91
N GLU A 73 13.68 -18.77 8.11
CA GLU A 73 12.59 -18.70 7.10
C GLU A 73 12.68 -17.46 6.20
N SER A 74 13.61 -16.54 6.50
CA SER A 74 13.84 -15.34 5.67
C SER A 74 14.92 -15.61 4.63
N GLN A 75 14.84 -14.95 3.47
CA GLN A 75 15.92 -15.04 2.47
C GLN A 75 17.16 -14.22 2.87
N GLY A 76 17.17 -13.60 4.06
CA GLY A 76 18.28 -12.82 4.60
C GLY A 76 18.22 -11.31 4.30
N LEU A 77 19.37 -10.74 3.91
CA LEU A 77 19.54 -9.34 3.47
C LEU A 77 18.81 -9.09 2.14
N GLU A 78 18.56 -7.81 1.83
CA GLU A 78 18.01 -7.40 0.54
C GLU A 78 18.86 -7.98 -0.61
N PRO A 79 18.27 -8.65 -1.61
CA PRO A 79 19.04 -9.13 -2.75
C PRO A 79 19.68 -7.94 -3.47
N GLY A 80 21.01 -7.93 -3.63
CA GLY A 80 21.70 -7.04 -4.56
C GLY A 80 21.39 -7.44 -6.00
N TYR A 81 22.01 -6.81 -6.99
CA TYR A 81 21.69 -6.95 -8.42
C TYR A 81 21.63 -8.36 -9.00
N ALA A 82 22.21 -9.36 -8.35
CA ALA A 82 21.96 -10.75 -8.71
C ALA A 82 20.48 -11.13 -8.54
N GLY A 83 19.66 -10.40 -7.77
CA GLY A 83 18.23 -10.61 -7.64
C GLY A 83 17.87 -12.10 -7.46
N PRO A 84 16.71 -12.53 -7.95
CA PRO A 84 16.37 -13.94 -8.18
C PRO A 84 17.22 -14.66 -9.24
N THR A 85 18.45 -14.25 -9.57
CA THR A 85 19.22 -15.06 -10.52
C THR A 85 19.32 -16.47 -9.96
N SER A 86 19.18 -17.45 -10.84
CA SER A 86 19.37 -18.86 -10.52
C SER A 86 20.64 -19.10 -9.71
N ILE A 87 21.67 -18.24 -9.84
CA ILE A 87 22.91 -18.26 -9.08
C ILE A 87 22.70 -18.08 -7.57
N PHE A 88 21.84 -17.15 -7.11
CA PHE A 88 21.60 -16.96 -5.67
C PHE A 88 20.75 -18.09 -5.07
N HIS A 89 19.77 -18.61 -5.82
CA HIS A 89 19.03 -19.82 -5.45
C HIS A 89 19.95 -21.06 -5.42
N ILE A 90 20.92 -21.15 -6.33
CA ILE A 90 21.96 -22.20 -6.29
C ILE A 90 22.85 -22.00 -5.06
N ALA A 91 23.25 -20.77 -4.74
CA ALA A 91 24.09 -20.47 -3.59
C ALA A 91 23.42 -20.74 -2.24
N SER A 92 22.10 -20.54 -2.12
CA SER A 92 21.35 -20.90 -0.91
C SER A 92 21.22 -22.43 -0.73
N ILE A 93 21.25 -23.20 -1.83
CA ILE A 93 21.34 -24.67 -1.79
C ILE A 93 22.75 -25.13 -1.36
N LEU A 94 23.79 -24.36 -1.68
CA LEU A 94 25.15 -24.60 -1.19
C LEU A 94 25.17 -24.29 0.32
N LYS A 95 24.89 -25.30 1.17
CA LYS A 95 24.90 -25.25 2.65
C LYS A 95 26.26 -24.87 3.29
N SER A 96 27.14 -24.18 2.57
CA SER A 96 28.46 -23.72 2.99
C SER A 96 28.43 -22.21 3.23
N GLU A 97 28.58 -21.80 4.49
CA GLU A 97 28.65 -20.39 4.88
C GLU A 97 29.69 -19.58 4.09
N ARG A 98 30.79 -20.22 3.69
CA ARG A 98 31.85 -19.57 2.91
C ARG A 98 31.37 -19.13 1.53
N HIS A 99 30.63 -19.99 0.81
CA HIS A 99 30.12 -19.68 -0.52
C HIS A 99 29.00 -18.64 -0.45
N ILE A 100 28.15 -18.74 0.57
CA ILE A 100 27.09 -17.74 0.82
C ILE A 100 27.70 -16.35 1.01
N ASN A 101 28.76 -16.22 1.81
CA ASN A 101 29.42 -14.93 2.05
C ASN A 101 30.12 -14.38 0.79
N GLN A 102 30.75 -15.23 -0.01
CA GLN A 102 31.37 -14.81 -1.28
C GLN A 102 30.36 -14.32 -2.30
N VAL A 103 29.19 -14.97 -2.38
CA VAL A 103 28.10 -14.55 -3.26
C VAL A 103 27.50 -13.22 -2.78
N LYS A 104 27.32 -13.04 -1.46
CA LYS A 104 26.88 -11.75 -0.88
C LYS A 104 27.83 -10.60 -1.22
N GLU A 105 29.13 -10.78 -1.02
CA GLU A 105 30.14 -9.74 -1.32
C GLU A 105 30.19 -9.39 -2.82
N TYR A 106 30.07 -10.41 -3.69
CA TYR A 106 29.95 -10.22 -5.13
C TYR A 106 28.69 -9.44 -5.50
N ASP A 107 27.57 -9.75 -4.87
CA ASP A 107 26.27 -9.10 -5.10
C ASP A 107 26.27 -7.63 -4.65
N GLU A 108 26.81 -7.35 -3.47
CA GLU A 108 27.01 -5.99 -2.95
C GLU A 108 27.88 -5.12 -3.86
N THR A 109 28.91 -5.71 -4.48
CA THR A 109 29.84 -5.02 -5.37
C THR A 109 29.21 -4.66 -6.72
N ASN A 110 28.21 -5.44 -7.18
CA ASN A 110 27.61 -5.31 -8.51
C ASN A 110 26.18 -4.73 -8.50
N ASP A 111 25.69 -4.23 -7.36
CA ASP A 111 24.33 -3.70 -7.23
C ASP A 111 24.05 -2.45 -8.11
N ILE A 112 23.31 -2.61 -9.22
CA ILE A 112 22.98 -1.51 -10.15
C ILE A 112 21.99 -0.49 -9.57
N PHE A 113 21.16 -0.90 -8.60
CA PHE A 113 20.15 -0.03 -8.01
C PHE A 113 20.73 0.90 -6.95
N ARG A 114 22.00 0.68 -6.60
CA ARG A 114 22.76 1.50 -5.65
C ARG A 114 22.81 2.98 -6.04
N ASN A 115 22.65 3.30 -7.33
CA ASN A 115 22.78 4.66 -7.89
C ASN A 115 21.59 5.09 -8.80
N ALA A 116 20.37 4.62 -8.52
CA ALA A 116 19.31 4.55 -9.54
C ALA A 116 18.73 5.86 -10.11
N ILE A 117 19.00 7.03 -9.54
CA ILE A 117 18.56 8.30 -10.15
C ILE A 117 19.65 9.37 -10.05
N SER A 118 20.14 9.81 -11.22
CA SER A 118 20.72 11.13 -11.40
C SER A 118 19.79 11.94 -12.31
N SER A 119 19.11 12.94 -11.78
CA SER A 119 18.70 14.09 -12.60
C SER A 119 19.90 15.03 -12.66
N SER A 120 20.34 15.36 -13.88
CA SER A 120 21.38 16.34 -14.22
C SER A 120 22.22 16.91 -13.05
N GLY A 121 23.41 16.33 -12.84
CA GLY A 121 24.58 17.05 -12.35
C GLY A 121 24.76 17.26 -10.85
N GLN A 122 23.87 16.82 -9.96
CA GLN A 122 24.14 16.81 -8.52
C GLN A 122 23.76 15.46 -7.90
N GLN A 123 24.70 14.91 -7.13
CA GLN A 123 24.61 13.63 -6.42
C GLN A 123 23.30 13.53 -5.63
N ALA A 124 22.37 12.66 -6.05
CA ALA A 124 21.10 12.45 -5.37
C ALA A 124 20.91 10.96 -5.05
N SER A 125 20.86 10.64 -3.76
CA SER A 125 20.54 9.33 -3.21
C SER A 125 19.02 9.15 -3.07
N GLU A 126 18.25 9.46 -4.11
CA GLU A 126 16.79 9.45 -4.08
C GLU A 126 16.26 8.17 -4.73
N GLY A 127 15.75 7.24 -3.92
CA GLY A 127 15.05 6.04 -4.40
C GLY A 127 15.68 4.69 -4.01
N VAL A 128 16.80 4.70 -3.29
CA VAL A 128 17.42 3.46 -2.77
C VAL A 128 16.62 2.96 -1.56
N LEU A 129 16.16 1.71 -1.60
CA LEU A 129 15.70 0.98 -0.42
C LEU A 129 16.87 0.89 0.57
N TYR A 130 16.69 1.36 1.80
CA TYR A 130 17.78 1.42 2.80
C TYR A 130 18.11 0.01 3.29
N GLY A 131 19.40 -0.35 3.24
CA GLY A 131 19.89 -1.72 3.42
C GLY A 131 21.10 -2.04 2.53
N ARG A 132 21.31 -1.24 1.49
CA ARG A 132 22.39 -1.35 0.47
C ARG A 132 23.56 -0.36 0.68
N CYS A 133 23.88 -0.01 1.92
CA CYS A 133 24.89 1.02 2.23
C CYS A 133 26.24 0.43 2.64
N ASP A 134 27.35 0.95 2.10
CA ASP A 134 28.70 0.66 2.60
C ASP A 134 28.86 1.12 4.05
N CYS A 135 29.20 0.19 4.93
CA CYS A 135 29.61 0.45 6.30
C CYS A 135 31.04 1.02 6.42
N SER A 136 31.54 1.80 5.46
CA SER A 136 32.95 2.19 5.46
C SER A 136 33.27 3.32 6.45
N ASN A 137 32.34 4.22 6.82
CA ASN A 137 32.70 5.41 7.63
C ASN A 137 31.69 5.95 8.66
N GLY A 138 30.57 5.29 8.94
CA GLY A 138 29.76 5.56 10.15
C GLY A 138 29.23 6.99 10.37
N LEU A 139 29.21 7.85 9.35
CA LEU A 139 28.63 9.18 9.41
C LEU A 139 27.67 9.41 8.24
N TRP A 140 26.39 9.45 8.58
CA TRP A 140 25.31 9.91 7.72
C TRP A 140 25.45 11.41 7.44
N LYS A 141 25.53 11.78 6.17
CA LYS A 141 25.24 13.16 5.73
C LYS A 141 24.17 13.07 4.66
N ALA A 142 22.92 13.35 5.04
CA ALA A 142 21.86 13.61 4.07
C ALA A 142 22.29 14.82 3.24
N GLN A 143 22.59 14.62 1.95
CA GLN A 143 22.72 15.74 1.04
C GLN A 143 21.31 16.29 0.81
N ASN A 144 21.12 17.55 1.21
CA ASN A 144 19.91 18.31 0.97
C ASN A 144 19.87 18.70 -0.51
N ALA A 145 19.17 17.91 -1.32
CA ALA A 145 18.66 18.37 -2.60
C ALA A 145 17.14 18.45 -2.48
N SER A 146 16.62 19.64 -2.20
CA SER A 146 15.19 19.93 -2.30
C SER A 146 14.84 20.06 -3.78
N ALA A 147 14.37 19.00 -4.42
CA ALA A 147 13.67 19.13 -5.69
C ALA A 147 12.22 19.58 -5.44
N LEU A 148 12.04 20.75 -4.81
CA LEU A 148 10.76 21.45 -4.78
C LEU A 148 10.63 22.19 -6.12
N LEU A 149 9.68 21.81 -6.97
CA LEU A 149 9.11 22.76 -7.94
C LEU A 149 7.89 23.31 -7.24
N LYS A 150 7.81 24.62 -7.16
CA LYS A 150 6.52 25.27 -7.03
C LYS A 150 5.73 24.92 -8.28
N LEU A 151 4.50 24.48 -8.13
CA LEU A 151 3.52 24.26 -9.20
C LEU A 151 3.08 25.62 -9.79
N ASP A 152 3.99 26.56 -10.01
CA ASP A 152 3.66 27.97 -10.28
C ASP A 152 2.83 28.11 -11.57
N THR A 153 3.12 27.36 -12.65
CA THR A 153 2.34 27.42 -13.90
C THR A 153 0.94 26.80 -13.82
N LEU A 154 0.80 25.66 -13.13
CA LEU A 154 -0.51 25.02 -12.93
C LEU A 154 -1.34 25.79 -11.88
N SER A 155 -0.69 26.30 -10.84
CA SER A 155 -1.28 27.20 -9.85
C SER A 155 -1.73 28.49 -10.53
N GLU A 156 -0.93 29.12 -11.38
CA GLU A 156 -1.30 30.31 -12.15
C GLU A 156 -2.46 30.04 -13.12
N GLN A 157 -2.44 28.91 -13.85
CA GLN A 157 -3.54 28.51 -14.75
C GLN A 157 -4.85 28.23 -13.99
N LEU A 158 -4.78 27.55 -12.85
CA LEU A 158 -5.95 27.29 -12.00
C LEU A 158 -6.41 28.55 -11.25
N SER A 159 -5.50 29.46 -10.91
CA SER A 159 -5.82 30.78 -10.35
C SER A 159 -6.57 31.64 -11.35
N LEU A 160 -6.24 31.56 -12.63
CA LEU A 160 -6.94 32.22 -13.73
C LEU A 160 -8.34 31.62 -14.00
N ILE A 161 -8.52 30.31 -13.83
CA ILE A 161 -9.79 29.61 -14.09
C ILE A 161 -10.74 29.65 -12.89
N ALA A 162 -10.22 29.64 -11.66
CA ALA A 162 -11.01 29.36 -10.47
C ALA A 162 -10.67 30.23 -9.23
N GLY A 163 -9.74 31.18 -9.37
CA GLY A 163 -9.59 32.30 -8.45
C GLY A 163 -8.80 32.07 -7.15
N LYS A 164 -8.44 30.84 -6.72
CA LYS A 164 -7.64 30.62 -5.49
C LYS A 164 -6.86 29.30 -5.46
N GLU A 165 -5.66 29.33 -4.86
CA GLU A 165 -4.83 28.17 -4.45
C GLU A 165 -5.61 27.13 -3.60
N SER A 166 -6.78 27.49 -3.05
CA SER A 166 -7.61 26.63 -2.19
C SER A 166 -8.09 25.34 -2.84
N ILE A 167 -8.26 25.29 -4.17
CA ILE A 167 -8.84 24.12 -4.84
C ILE A 167 -7.88 22.93 -4.83
N LEU A 168 -6.59 23.17 -5.05
CA LEU A 168 -5.59 22.10 -4.99
C LEU A 168 -5.46 21.55 -3.56
N ASP A 169 -5.57 22.43 -2.56
CA ASP A 169 -5.57 22.03 -1.16
C ASP A 169 -6.81 21.21 -0.79
N ASP A 170 -8.00 21.59 -1.28
CA ASP A 170 -9.24 20.83 -1.10
C ASP A 170 -9.19 19.45 -1.79
N LEU A 171 -8.60 19.38 -2.98
CA LEU A 171 -8.36 18.12 -3.69
C LEU A 171 -7.34 17.25 -2.96
N LEU A 172 -6.26 17.84 -2.43
CA LEU A 172 -5.31 17.11 -1.60
C LEU A 172 -5.99 16.55 -0.36
N LEU A 173 -6.77 17.38 0.32
CA LEU A 173 -7.51 17.01 1.53
C LEU A 173 -8.46 15.85 1.23
N THR A 174 -9.18 15.91 0.12
CA THR A 174 -10.05 14.83 -0.36
C THR A 174 -9.25 13.55 -0.60
N SER A 175 -8.09 13.66 -1.26
CA SER A 175 -7.22 12.52 -1.54
C SER A 175 -6.73 11.85 -0.25
N ILE A 176 -6.20 12.63 0.69
CA ILE A 176 -5.65 12.08 1.93
C ILE A 176 -6.73 11.54 2.87
N THR A 177 -7.95 12.13 2.89
CA THR A 177 -9.02 11.71 3.82
C THR A 177 -9.92 10.59 3.29
N LYS A 178 -10.04 10.44 1.96
CA LYS A 178 -10.98 9.47 1.35
C LYS A 178 -10.32 8.45 0.43
N ILE A 179 -9.22 8.78 -0.25
CA ILE A 179 -8.64 7.92 -1.31
C ILE A 179 -7.47 7.10 -0.77
N LEU A 180 -6.44 7.76 -0.25
CA LEU A 180 -5.25 7.07 0.27
C LEU A 180 -5.57 6.06 1.39
N PRO A 181 -6.51 6.33 2.31
CA PRO A 181 -6.86 5.35 3.34
C PRO A 181 -7.38 4.01 2.78
N VAL A 182 -8.10 4.04 1.66
CA VAL A 182 -8.68 2.86 1.01
C VAL A 182 -7.64 2.07 0.21
N PHE A 183 -6.69 2.76 -0.43
CA PHE A 183 -5.61 2.13 -1.20
C PHE A 183 -4.24 2.80 -0.95
N PRO A 184 -3.62 2.59 0.23
CA PRO A 184 -2.45 3.36 0.68
C PRO A 184 -1.12 2.89 0.07
N VAL A 185 -1.03 2.69 -1.26
CA VAL A 185 0.26 2.39 -1.93
C VAL A 185 1.31 3.43 -1.55
N VAL A 186 0.87 4.69 -1.50
CA VAL A 186 1.53 5.84 -0.91
C VAL A 186 0.73 6.24 0.32
N THR A 187 1.36 6.32 1.49
CA THR A 187 0.66 6.79 2.69
C THR A 187 0.43 8.29 2.64
N VAL A 188 -0.49 8.74 3.49
CA VAL A 188 -0.70 10.16 3.74
C VAL A 188 0.60 10.85 4.16
N SER A 189 1.42 10.23 5.03
CA SER A 189 2.70 10.80 5.45
C SER A 189 3.71 10.87 4.31
N GLU A 190 3.77 9.85 3.46
CA GLU A 190 4.62 9.83 2.26
C GLU A 190 4.24 10.94 1.26
N SER A 191 2.94 11.20 1.09
CA SER A 191 2.41 12.17 0.11
C SER A 191 2.78 13.63 0.40
N MET A 192 3.12 13.97 1.65
CA MET A 192 3.43 15.34 2.09
C MET A 192 4.93 15.70 1.95
N GLY A 193 5.78 14.72 1.63
CA GLY A 193 7.22 14.94 1.46
C GLY A 193 7.92 15.48 2.72
N ARG A 194 8.90 16.37 2.54
CA ARG A 194 9.65 17.02 3.65
C ARG A 194 9.06 18.36 4.09
N GLU A 195 7.99 18.83 3.44
CA GLU A 195 7.31 20.06 3.83
C GLU A 195 6.53 19.82 5.13
N GLN A 196 6.46 20.83 6.01
CA GLN A 196 5.58 20.72 7.17
C GLN A 196 4.13 20.75 6.67
N PRO A 197 3.30 19.74 7.01
CA PRO A 197 1.91 19.75 6.59
C PRO A 197 1.18 20.93 7.26
N PRO A 198 0.17 21.52 6.59
CA PRO A 198 -0.60 22.63 7.13
C PRO A 198 -1.30 22.23 8.43
N ASP A 199 -1.59 23.18 9.33
CA ASP A 199 -2.14 22.87 10.67
C ASP A 199 -3.47 22.09 10.61
N THR A 200 -4.26 22.28 9.56
CA THR A 200 -5.50 21.52 9.28
C THR A 200 -5.25 20.02 9.10
N PHE A 201 -4.07 19.61 8.65
CA PHE A 201 -3.69 18.20 8.51
C PHE A 201 -3.75 17.46 9.85
N TRP A 202 -3.25 18.08 10.91
CA TRP A 202 -3.20 17.49 12.25
C TRP A 202 -4.58 17.35 12.89
N GLN A 203 -5.63 17.95 12.29
CA GLN A 203 -7.01 17.75 12.71
C GLN A 203 -7.50 16.33 12.38
N TYR A 204 -6.98 15.71 11.31
CA TYR A 204 -7.42 14.39 10.84
C TYR A 204 -6.49 13.25 11.30
N TYR A 205 -5.26 13.57 11.73
CA TYR A 205 -4.22 12.58 12.08
C TYR A 205 -3.54 12.89 13.40
N THR A 206 -3.46 11.90 14.29
CA THR A 206 -3.07 12.10 15.70
C THR A 206 -1.58 11.89 16.00
N MET A 207 -0.76 11.48 15.02
CA MET A 207 0.69 11.31 15.22
C MET A 207 1.51 11.75 14.03
N LYS A 208 2.54 12.54 14.33
CA LYS A 208 3.70 12.78 13.49
C LYS A 208 4.78 11.78 13.89
N ASP A 209 5.03 10.78 13.05
CA ASP A 209 6.29 10.02 13.12
C ASP A 209 7.13 10.37 11.90
N TYR A 210 8.17 11.18 12.11
CA TYR A 210 9.11 11.59 11.06
C TYR A 210 9.99 10.43 10.56
N ASP A 211 10.06 9.33 11.30
CA ASP A 211 10.78 8.12 10.87
C ASP A 211 9.89 7.21 10.01
N SER A 212 8.58 7.50 9.91
CA SER A 212 7.64 6.81 9.02
C SER A 212 7.56 7.41 7.61
N THR A 213 8.00 8.66 7.43
CA THR A 213 8.13 9.28 6.10
C THR A 213 9.39 8.75 5.41
N PRO A 214 9.42 8.63 4.08
CA PRO A 214 10.61 8.16 3.39
C PRO A 214 11.76 9.16 3.57
N HIS A 215 12.98 8.66 3.73
CA HIS A 215 14.18 9.47 3.52
C HIS A 215 14.36 9.87 2.04
N SER A 216 13.72 9.15 1.11
CA SER A 216 13.65 9.41 -0.33
C SER A 216 12.40 10.23 -0.71
N PRO A 217 12.51 11.50 -1.11
CA PRO A 217 11.35 12.30 -1.48
C PRO A 217 10.57 11.62 -2.63
N LEU A 218 9.25 11.57 -2.52
CA LEU A 218 8.42 11.07 -3.63
C LEU A 218 8.48 12.04 -4.81
N PRO A 219 8.45 11.53 -6.06
CA PRO A 219 8.40 12.36 -7.25
C PRO A 219 7.20 13.31 -7.22
N LYS A 220 7.37 14.50 -7.80
CA LYS A 220 6.35 15.55 -7.89
C LYS A 220 5.05 15.05 -8.52
N ILE A 221 5.17 14.20 -9.52
CA ILE A 221 4.05 13.57 -10.22
C ILE A 221 3.11 12.80 -9.28
N VAL A 222 3.59 12.29 -8.12
CA VAL A 222 2.71 11.60 -7.16
C VAL A 222 1.64 12.54 -6.60
N ARG A 223 2.02 13.77 -6.23
CA ARG A 223 1.06 14.76 -5.74
C ARG A 223 0.09 15.20 -6.83
N LEU A 224 0.57 15.32 -8.07
CA LEU A 224 -0.28 15.60 -9.22
C LEU A 224 -1.27 14.46 -9.51
N VAL A 225 -0.84 13.21 -9.38
CA VAL A 225 -1.74 12.03 -9.46
C VAL A 225 -2.77 12.07 -8.33
N HIS A 226 -2.43 12.46 -7.11
CA HIS A 226 -3.41 12.60 -6.02
C HIS A 226 -4.48 13.65 -6.34
N TYR A 227 -4.09 14.80 -6.92
CA TYR A 227 -5.05 15.77 -7.45
C TYR A 227 -5.90 15.18 -8.57
N GLY A 228 -5.27 14.45 -9.50
CA GLY A 228 -5.97 13.75 -10.58
C GLY A 228 -7.04 12.81 -10.06
N LEU A 229 -6.69 11.94 -9.11
CA LEU A 229 -7.63 10.99 -8.50
C LEU A 229 -8.78 11.69 -7.79
N ALA A 230 -8.50 12.69 -6.95
CA ALA A 230 -9.55 13.47 -6.27
C ALA A 230 -10.42 14.24 -7.27
N SER A 231 -9.84 14.72 -8.37
CA SER A 231 -10.55 15.45 -9.40
C SER A 231 -11.59 14.59 -10.12
N MET A 232 -11.53 13.26 -10.05
CA MET A 232 -12.48 12.36 -10.73
C MET A 232 -13.90 12.47 -10.16
N SER A 233 -14.05 12.94 -8.92
CA SER A 233 -15.36 13.19 -8.33
C SER A 233 -16.22 14.11 -9.22
N ARG A 234 -17.49 13.77 -9.40
CA ARG A 234 -18.46 14.63 -10.10
C ARG A 234 -18.71 15.98 -9.42
N ALA A 235 -18.32 16.15 -8.15
CA ALA A 235 -18.38 17.43 -7.45
C ALA A 235 -17.36 18.45 -7.98
N VAL A 236 -16.31 17.99 -8.68
CA VAL A 236 -15.27 18.85 -9.22
C VAL A 236 -15.68 19.36 -10.61
N PRO A 237 -15.65 20.69 -10.86
CA PRO A 237 -16.03 21.24 -12.16
C PRO A 237 -15.22 20.66 -13.33
N VAL A 238 -15.93 20.33 -14.41
CA VAL A 238 -15.35 19.69 -15.61
C VAL A 238 -14.09 20.40 -16.14
N PRO A 239 -14.03 21.74 -16.28
CA PRO A 239 -12.84 22.41 -16.80
C PRO A 239 -11.60 22.24 -15.92
N ILE A 240 -11.79 22.25 -14.59
CA ILE A 240 -10.70 22.05 -13.62
C ILE A 240 -10.21 20.61 -13.70
N ARG A 241 -11.14 19.64 -13.67
CA ARG A 241 -10.82 18.22 -13.81
C ARG A 241 -10.02 17.94 -15.09
N GLN A 242 -10.48 18.45 -16.24
CA GLN A 242 -9.78 18.25 -17.52
C GLN A 242 -8.39 18.89 -17.56
N SER A 243 -8.22 20.06 -16.95
CA SER A 243 -6.90 20.70 -16.81
C SER A 243 -5.94 19.84 -15.97
N ILE A 244 -6.40 19.29 -14.85
CA ILE A 244 -5.59 18.43 -13.98
C ILE A 244 -5.26 17.11 -14.69
N ILE A 245 -6.23 16.43 -15.31
CA ILE A 245 -5.99 15.19 -16.07
C ILE A 245 -4.93 15.41 -17.14
N ARG A 246 -5.03 16.52 -17.89
CA ARG A 246 -4.05 16.85 -18.93
C ARG A 246 -2.66 17.00 -18.34
N ALA A 247 -2.52 17.76 -17.26
CA ALA A 247 -1.24 17.94 -16.59
C ALA A 247 -0.67 16.62 -16.05
N VAL A 248 -1.52 15.74 -15.47
CA VAL A 248 -1.11 14.40 -15.02
C VAL A 248 -0.54 13.61 -16.19
N ARG A 249 -1.21 13.60 -17.35
CA ARG A 249 -0.79 12.81 -18.52
C ARG A 249 0.52 13.32 -19.13
N GLU A 250 0.65 14.64 -19.31
CA GLU A 250 1.87 15.29 -19.82
C GLU A 250 3.08 14.97 -18.92
N GLU A 251 2.95 15.19 -17.61
CA GLU A 251 4.04 14.94 -16.65
C GLU A 251 4.37 13.44 -16.49
N LEU A 252 3.38 12.55 -16.64
CA LEU A 252 3.59 11.10 -16.53
C LEU A 252 4.42 10.57 -17.70
N ASP A 253 4.17 11.03 -18.92
CA ASP A 253 4.95 10.63 -20.08
C ASP A 253 6.40 11.15 -19.97
N ASP A 254 6.58 12.40 -19.52
CA ASP A 254 7.91 12.99 -19.26
C ASP A 254 8.67 12.27 -18.14
N THR A 255 7.98 11.82 -17.09
CA THR A 255 8.59 11.11 -15.97
C THR A 255 9.01 9.68 -16.34
N LEU A 256 8.17 8.97 -17.12
CA LEU A 256 8.39 7.55 -17.41
C LEU A 256 9.36 7.31 -18.57
N GLN A 257 9.42 8.19 -19.59
CA GLN A 257 10.30 8.03 -20.75
C GLN A 257 11.81 7.92 -20.43
N PRO A 258 12.39 8.74 -19.53
CA PRO A 258 13.82 8.67 -19.22
C PRO A 258 14.18 7.62 -18.14
N SER A 259 13.20 7.03 -17.45
CA SER A 259 13.47 6.14 -16.32
C SER A 259 13.99 4.77 -16.79
N ARG A 260 15.30 4.53 -16.65
CA ARG A 260 15.94 3.27 -17.03
C ARG A 260 16.04 2.24 -15.89
N GLN A 261 15.73 2.62 -14.65
CA GLN A 261 15.86 1.76 -13.48
C GLN A 261 14.58 1.75 -12.64
N ASN A 262 14.25 0.59 -12.06
CA ASN A 262 13.09 0.44 -11.19
C ASN A 262 13.40 0.99 -9.78
N SER A 263 12.46 1.75 -9.23
CA SER A 263 12.53 2.30 -7.87
C SER A 263 11.20 2.09 -7.16
N LEU A 264 11.22 2.10 -5.81
CA LEU A 264 9.99 1.94 -5.03
C LEU A 264 8.97 3.02 -5.39
N SER A 265 9.44 4.26 -5.57
CA SER A 265 8.58 5.40 -5.91
C SER A 265 7.95 5.26 -7.29
N THR A 266 8.68 4.71 -8.27
CA THR A 266 8.14 4.40 -9.60
C THR A 266 7.08 3.30 -9.52
N VAL A 267 7.32 2.25 -8.72
CA VAL A 267 6.33 1.20 -8.46
C VAL A 267 5.08 1.77 -7.80
N GLN A 268 5.25 2.57 -6.74
CA GLN A 268 4.15 3.24 -6.04
C GLN A 268 3.32 4.12 -6.99
N LEU A 269 3.98 4.94 -7.82
CA LEU A 269 3.32 5.77 -8.82
C LEU A 269 2.48 4.93 -9.80
N LEU A 270 3.10 3.93 -10.42
CA LEU A 270 2.45 3.10 -11.44
C LEU A 270 1.29 2.28 -10.88
N VAL A 271 1.42 1.78 -9.65
CA VAL A 271 0.37 1.03 -8.96
C VAL A 271 -0.74 1.97 -8.46
N SER A 272 -0.44 3.20 -8.03
CA SER A 272 -1.48 4.18 -7.67
C SER A 272 -2.39 4.57 -8.83
N LEU A 273 -1.89 4.54 -10.07
CA LEU A 273 -2.71 4.77 -11.26
C LEU A 273 -3.81 3.71 -11.45
N PHE A 274 -3.67 2.52 -10.85
CA PHE A 274 -4.74 1.52 -10.79
C PHE A 274 -6.03 2.04 -10.16
N ILE A 275 -6.00 3.11 -9.35
CA ILE A 275 -7.22 3.63 -8.73
C ILE A 275 -8.21 4.16 -9.78
N SER A 276 -7.75 4.78 -10.88
CA SER A 276 -8.65 5.39 -11.87
C SER A 276 -8.24 5.13 -13.32
N LEU A 277 -9.15 4.51 -14.08
CA LEU A 277 -9.00 4.28 -15.52
C LEU A 277 -8.92 5.62 -16.30
N ASP A 278 -9.74 6.59 -15.92
CA ASP A 278 -9.94 7.82 -16.69
C ASP A 278 -8.71 8.75 -16.69
N LEU A 279 -7.74 8.53 -15.78
CA LEU A 279 -6.46 9.25 -15.79
C LEU A 279 -5.56 8.88 -16.99
N HIS A 280 -5.72 7.70 -17.58
CA HIS A 280 -4.77 7.19 -18.55
C HIS A 280 -4.92 7.83 -19.94
N HIS A 281 -6.13 7.82 -20.48
CA HIS A 281 -6.43 8.36 -21.81
C HIS A 281 -7.95 8.56 -22.00
N ASP A 282 -8.36 9.40 -22.96
CA ASP A 282 -9.78 9.66 -23.27
C ASP A 282 -10.42 8.50 -24.06
N ASN A 283 -9.67 7.92 -25.00
CA ASN A 283 -10.13 6.73 -25.74
C ASN A 283 -10.18 5.51 -24.79
N PRO A 284 -11.32 4.80 -24.68
CA PRO A 284 -11.49 3.72 -23.72
C PRO A 284 -10.57 2.52 -23.98
N THR A 285 -10.26 2.21 -25.24
CA THR A 285 -9.40 1.07 -25.59
C THR A 285 -7.95 1.36 -25.25
N GLU A 286 -7.47 2.55 -25.60
CA GLU A 286 -6.12 3.00 -25.28
C GLU A 286 -5.93 3.18 -23.77
N SER A 287 -6.94 3.73 -23.09
CA SER A 287 -6.94 3.93 -21.64
C SER A 287 -6.74 2.61 -20.88
N ARG A 288 -7.51 1.56 -21.24
CA ARG A 288 -7.35 0.22 -20.66
C ARG A 288 -5.98 -0.39 -20.97
N SER A 289 -5.49 -0.20 -22.20
CA SER A 289 -4.19 -0.73 -22.62
C SER A 289 -3.05 -0.08 -21.83
N LEU A 290 -3.08 1.25 -21.68
CA LEU A 290 -2.11 2.01 -20.90
C LEU A 290 -2.19 1.68 -19.41
N LEU A 291 -3.39 1.50 -18.85
CA LEU A 291 -3.57 1.02 -17.48
C LEU A 291 -2.86 -0.32 -17.26
N TRP A 292 -3.14 -1.31 -18.10
CA TRP A 292 -2.51 -2.62 -18.01
C TRP A 292 -0.98 -2.55 -18.18
N GLN A 293 -0.50 -1.78 -19.15
CA GLN A 293 0.94 -1.62 -19.39
C GLN A 293 1.66 -0.95 -18.21
N ARG A 294 1.08 0.13 -17.66
CA ARG A 294 1.66 0.89 -16.55
C ARG A 294 1.65 0.06 -15.26
N VAL A 295 0.52 -0.54 -14.89
CA VAL A 295 0.44 -1.43 -13.72
C VAL A 295 1.34 -2.65 -13.88
N GLY A 296 1.35 -3.29 -15.06
CA GLY A 296 2.24 -4.41 -15.34
C GLY A 296 3.72 -4.04 -15.26
N THR A 297 4.09 -2.81 -15.66
CA THR A 297 5.45 -2.28 -15.47
C THR A 297 5.76 -2.07 -13.99
N GLY A 298 4.82 -1.55 -13.21
CA GLY A 298 4.95 -1.42 -11.76
C GLY A 298 5.15 -2.77 -11.08
N ILE A 299 4.36 -3.79 -11.44
CA ILE A 299 4.48 -5.15 -10.89
C ILE A 299 5.84 -5.78 -11.25
N ARG A 300 6.27 -5.67 -12.52
CA ARG A 300 7.61 -6.14 -12.92
C ARG A 300 8.73 -5.41 -12.19
N GLY A 301 8.58 -4.10 -11.96
CA GLY A 301 9.50 -3.33 -11.14
C GLY A 301 9.52 -3.80 -9.69
N ALA A 302 8.38 -4.18 -9.11
CA ALA A 302 8.30 -4.75 -7.77
C ALA A 302 8.99 -6.13 -7.68
N PHE A 303 8.85 -6.96 -8.72
CA PHE A 303 9.59 -8.22 -8.85
C PHE A 303 11.10 -8.00 -8.95
N ASP A 304 11.52 -7.10 -9.84
CA ASP A 304 12.93 -6.72 -10.06
C ASP A 304 13.59 -6.22 -8.78
N MET A 305 12.85 -5.45 -7.97
CA MET A 305 13.30 -4.96 -6.67
C MET A 305 13.22 -5.99 -5.53
N GLY A 306 12.68 -7.19 -5.76
CA GLY A 306 12.54 -8.22 -4.73
C GLY A 306 11.47 -7.92 -3.67
N ILE A 307 10.47 -7.06 -3.96
CA ILE A 307 9.41 -6.69 -3.01
C ILE A 307 8.50 -7.88 -2.67
N HIS A 308 8.38 -8.85 -3.59
CA HIS A 308 7.66 -10.12 -3.42
C HIS A 308 8.30 -11.09 -2.42
N ARG A 309 9.46 -10.73 -1.84
CA ARG A 309 10.25 -11.60 -0.98
C ARG A 309 10.18 -11.25 0.50
N ARG A 310 10.30 -12.25 1.38
CA ARG A 310 10.48 -12.08 2.82
C ARG A 310 11.90 -11.64 3.13
N VAL A 311 12.00 -10.54 3.88
CA VAL A 311 13.27 -9.95 4.33
C VAL A 311 13.43 -10.06 5.86
N SER A 312 14.66 -10.06 6.37
CA SER A 312 14.91 -10.16 7.82
C SER A 312 14.48 -8.89 8.57
N ASN A 313 13.61 -9.07 9.56
CA ASN A 313 13.14 -8.03 10.48
C ASN A 313 14.25 -7.51 11.43
N ASN A 314 15.34 -8.26 11.58
CA ASN A 314 16.45 -7.90 12.47
C ASN A 314 17.44 -6.92 11.83
N ILE A 315 17.45 -6.86 10.50
CA ILE A 315 18.43 -6.08 9.73
C ILE A 315 17.78 -4.87 9.05
N ILE A 316 16.57 -5.04 8.52
CA ILE A 316 15.86 -3.97 7.83
C ILE A 316 14.96 -3.23 8.84
N PRO A 317 14.98 -1.88 8.87
CA PRO A 317 14.09 -1.11 9.74
C PRO A 317 12.61 -1.48 9.52
N CYS A 318 11.84 -1.63 10.61
CA CYS A 318 10.45 -2.09 10.57
C CYS A 318 9.58 -1.31 9.57
N GLY A 319 9.69 0.02 9.55
CA GLY A 319 8.91 0.86 8.64
C GLY A 319 9.16 0.57 7.17
N GLN A 320 10.36 0.10 6.80
CA GLN A 320 10.66 -0.29 5.44
C GLN A 320 10.14 -1.68 5.11
N VAL A 321 10.21 -2.60 6.05
CA VAL A 321 9.59 -3.92 5.90
C VAL A 321 8.08 -3.76 5.71
N HIS A 322 7.42 -2.97 6.55
CA HIS A 322 5.97 -2.73 6.47
C HIS A 322 5.57 -2.00 5.20
N ARG A 323 6.37 -1.02 4.75
CA ARG A 323 6.18 -0.38 3.45
C ARG A 323 6.27 -1.36 2.28
N ARG A 324 7.25 -2.27 2.26
CA ARG A 324 7.35 -3.32 1.23
C ARG A 324 6.11 -4.20 1.22
N ARG A 325 5.71 -4.71 2.39
CA ARG A 325 4.50 -5.54 2.55
C ARG A 325 3.26 -4.81 2.01
N ARG A 326 3.14 -3.51 2.30
CA ARG A 326 2.04 -2.64 1.82
C ARG A 326 2.02 -2.53 0.30
N VAL A 327 3.14 -2.12 -0.30
CA VAL A 327 3.25 -1.95 -1.76
C VAL A 327 3.04 -3.28 -2.48
N TRP A 328 3.56 -4.39 -1.93
CA TRP A 328 3.32 -5.73 -2.47
C TRP A 328 1.84 -6.13 -2.43
N GLY A 329 1.16 -5.89 -1.31
CA GLY A 329 -0.28 -6.13 -1.19
C GLY A 329 -1.08 -5.35 -2.25
N SER A 330 -0.71 -4.09 -2.49
CA SER A 330 -1.30 -3.28 -3.56
C SER A 330 -1.03 -3.84 -4.96
N CYS A 331 0.16 -4.39 -5.23
CA CYS A 331 0.44 -5.10 -6.48
C CYS A 331 -0.46 -6.33 -6.67
N ILE A 332 -0.64 -7.13 -5.62
CA ILE A 332 -1.55 -8.30 -5.65
C ILE A 332 -2.98 -7.85 -5.95
N ILE A 333 -3.47 -6.81 -5.27
CA ILE A 333 -4.81 -6.26 -5.52
C ILE A 333 -4.92 -5.85 -7.00
N ALA A 334 -4.03 -4.99 -7.49
CA ALA A 334 -4.10 -4.50 -8.86
C ALA A 334 -4.09 -5.64 -9.91
N ASP A 335 -3.23 -6.65 -9.75
CA ASP A 335 -3.16 -7.80 -10.67
C ASP A 335 -4.48 -8.59 -10.70
N ARG A 336 -5.03 -8.91 -9.52
CA ARG A 336 -6.23 -9.74 -9.37
C ARG A 336 -7.47 -9.04 -9.90
N TRP A 337 -7.59 -7.74 -9.64
CA TRP A 337 -8.74 -6.95 -10.06
C TRP A 337 -8.71 -6.61 -11.55
N LEU A 338 -7.54 -6.32 -12.14
CA LEU A 338 -7.43 -6.13 -13.59
C LEU A 338 -7.76 -7.43 -14.36
N ALA A 339 -7.27 -8.58 -13.87
CA ALA A 339 -7.60 -9.89 -14.43
C ALA A 339 -9.11 -10.17 -14.41
N LEU A 340 -9.77 -9.87 -13.29
CA LEU A 340 -11.21 -10.02 -13.16
C LEU A 340 -11.98 -9.11 -14.14
N GLN A 341 -11.65 -7.82 -14.17
CA GLN A 341 -12.39 -6.80 -14.92
C GLN A 341 -12.25 -6.95 -16.44
N TYR A 342 -11.05 -7.31 -16.90
CA TYR A 342 -10.71 -7.31 -18.32
C TYR A 342 -10.44 -8.70 -18.88
N GLY A 343 -10.62 -9.76 -18.09
CA GLY A 343 -10.38 -11.14 -18.53
C GLY A 343 -8.90 -11.45 -18.80
N GLN A 344 -8.00 -10.68 -18.20
CA GLN A 344 -6.55 -10.83 -18.37
C GLN A 344 -6.01 -12.00 -17.51
N PRO A 345 -4.89 -12.63 -17.91
CA PRO A 345 -4.24 -13.62 -17.06
C PRO A 345 -3.69 -12.96 -15.79
N LEU A 346 -3.65 -13.73 -14.70
CA LEU A 346 -2.92 -13.35 -13.49
C LEU A 346 -1.42 -13.31 -13.81
N THR A 347 -0.76 -12.20 -13.45
CA THR A 347 0.69 -12.04 -13.66
C THR A 347 1.48 -12.56 -12.47
N ILE A 348 0.94 -12.39 -11.26
CA ILE A 348 1.59 -12.79 -10.02
C ILE A 348 1.18 -14.23 -9.70
N ASP A 349 2.13 -15.16 -9.81
CA ASP A 349 2.01 -16.47 -9.16
C ASP A 349 2.41 -16.32 -7.69
N LEU A 350 1.52 -16.70 -6.78
CA LEU A 350 1.79 -16.57 -5.34
C LEU A 350 2.71 -17.68 -4.83
N ASP A 351 2.84 -18.79 -5.56
CA ASP A 351 3.74 -19.88 -5.18
C ASP A 351 5.23 -19.45 -5.31
N ASP A 352 5.50 -18.42 -6.13
CA ASP A 352 6.82 -17.79 -6.29
C ASP A 352 7.09 -16.66 -5.28
N CYS A 353 6.16 -16.40 -4.35
CA CYS A 353 6.19 -15.25 -3.45
C CYS A 353 6.16 -15.67 -1.98
N ASP A 354 7.06 -15.13 -1.15
CA ASP A 354 7.09 -15.38 0.30
C ASP A 354 6.94 -14.09 1.13
N ALA A 355 6.73 -12.93 0.50
CA ALA A 355 6.40 -11.70 1.20
C ALA A 355 5.13 -11.83 2.05
N GLN A 356 5.21 -11.31 3.27
CA GLN A 356 4.09 -11.28 4.19
C GLN A 356 3.01 -10.28 3.76
N LEU A 357 1.76 -10.53 4.14
CA LEU A 357 0.64 -9.62 3.91
C LEU A 357 0.88 -8.24 4.58
N PRO A 358 0.22 -7.17 4.09
CA PRO A 358 0.31 -5.85 4.69
C PRO A 358 0.07 -5.89 6.20
N PHE A 359 0.99 -5.29 6.95
CA PHE A 359 0.83 -5.15 8.40
C PHE A 359 -0.28 -4.15 8.71
N TRP A 360 -1.12 -4.44 9.72
CA TRP A 360 -2.33 -3.67 9.99
C TRP A 360 -2.06 -2.29 10.56
N TRP A 361 -0.93 -2.09 11.23
CA TRP A 361 -0.61 -0.87 11.96
C TRP A 361 0.30 0.04 11.13
N PRO A 362 0.39 1.34 11.49
CA PRO A 362 1.32 2.28 10.86
C PRO A 362 2.75 1.72 10.77
N ASP A 363 3.46 2.06 9.70
CA ASP A 363 4.77 1.47 9.35
C ASP A 363 5.79 1.45 10.48
N HIS A 364 5.83 2.52 11.28
CA HIS A 364 6.80 2.68 12.37
C HIS A 364 6.51 1.77 13.58
N VAL A 365 5.30 1.21 13.68
CA VAL A 365 4.92 0.31 14.77
C VAL A 365 5.63 -1.03 14.55
N PRO A 366 6.45 -1.52 15.50
CA PRO A 366 7.12 -2.81 15.36
C PRO A 366 6.13 -3.98 15.46
N ASP A 367 6.46 -5.08 14.79
CA ASP A 367 5.80 -6.39 14.96
C ASP A 367 6.00 -6.86 16.42
N MET A 368 5.03 -6.63 17.32
CA MET A 368 5.07 -7.08 18.71
C MET A 368 3.77 -7.80 19.10
N GLU A 369 3.91 -8.86 19.91
CA GLU A 369 2.79 -9.67 20.40
C GLU A 369 1.85 -8.86 21.32
N ASP A 370 2.40 -7.95 22.13
CA ASP A 370 1.64 -7.09 23.03
C ASP A 370 1.79 -5.61 22.66
N ILE A 371 0.90 -5.15 21.79
CA ILE A 371 0.81 -3.75 21.36
C ILE A 371 0.45 -2.84 22.53
N SER A 372 -0.20 -3.36 23.58
CA SER A 372 -0.59 -2.61 24.79
C SER A 372 0.61 -2.20 25.66
N ALA A 373 1.80 -2.76 25.42
CA ALA A 373 3.04 -2.39 26.08
C ALA A 373 3.72 -1.16 25.45
N LEU A 374 3.23 -0.65 24.31
CA LEU A 374 3.78 0.57 23.71
C LEU A 374 3.45 1.79 24.58
N PRO A 375 4.40 2.72 24.82
CA PRO A 375 4.13 3.93 25.60
C PRO A 375 3.10 4.89 24.96
N ILE A 376 2.55 4.53 23.78
CA ILE A 376 1.76 5.39 22.89
C ILE A 376 0.38 4.77 22.58
N VAL A 377 -0.03 3.70 23.28
CA VAL A 377 -1.25 2.89 23.01
C VAL A 377 -2.54 3.70 22.82
N HIS A 378 -2.66 4.86 23.44
CA HIS A 378 -3.83 5.73 23.27
C HIS A 378 -3.86 6.55 21.96
N LYS A 379 -2.90 6.37 21.03
CA LYS A 379 -2.79 7.17 19.80
C LYS A 379 -2.55 6.39 18.51
N VAL A 380 -2.56 5.06 18.54
CA VAL A 380 -2.32 4.22 17.36
C VAL A 380 -3.52 3.31 17.13
N VAL A 381 -3.97 3.23 15.87
CA VAL A 381 -5.07 2.37 15.42
C VAL A 381 -4.57 1.50 14.26
N PRO A 382 -5.26 0.40 13.90
CA PRO A 382 -4.84 -0.45 12.79
C PRO A 382 -5.17 0.19 11.41
N SER A 383 -4.42 1.25 11.07
CA SER A 383 -4.63 2.11 9.90
C SER A 383 -4.68 1.40 8.55
N PHE A 384 -3.98 0.28 8.41
CA PHE A 384 -3.90 -0.47 7.15
C PHE A 384 -4.71 -1.77 7.20
N ARG A 385 -5.58 -1.94 8.19
CA ARG A 385 -6.43 -3.13 8.29
C ARG A 385 -7.26 -3.33 7.04
N PHE A 386 -7.85 -2.27 6.51
CA PHE A 386 -8.63 -2.34 5.26
C PHE A 386 -7.80 -2.88 4.08
N LEU A 387 -6.59 -2.35 3.87
CA LEU A 387 -5.71 -2.84 2.80
C LEU A 387 -5.32 -4.31 3.00
N SER A 388 -5.00 -4.71 4.24
CA SER A 388 -4.68 -6.11 4.54
C SER A 388 -5.85 -7.03 4.17
N GLU A 389 -7.08 -6.68 4.57
CA GLU A 389 -8.25 -7.49 4.24
C GLU A 389 -8.59 -7.46 2.75
N LEU A 390 -8.41 -6.32 2.09
CA LEU A 390 -8.57 -6.22 0.64
C LEU A 390 -7.54 -7.07 -0.12
N THR A 391 -6.32 -7.20 0.43
CA THR A 391 -5.29 -8.09 -0.11
C THR A 391 -5.71 -9.55 0.03
N SER A 392 -6.18 -9.96 1.22
CA SER A 392 -6.73 -11.31 1.46
C SER A 392 -7.91 -11.63 0.54
N LEU A 393 -8.87 -10.70 0.41
CA LEU A 393 -9.99 -10.81 -0.52
C LEU A 393 -9.48 -11.01 -1.96
N SER A 394 -8.48 -10.25 -2.38
CA SER A 394 -7.92 -10.32 -3.74
C SER A 394 -7.20 -11.65 -4.01
N ILE A 395 -6.57 -12.25 -3.00
CA ILE A 395 -5.99 -13.60 -3.09
C ILE A 395 -7.09 -14.64 -3.29
N LEU A 396 -8.14 -14.60 -2.46
CA LEU A 396 -9.32 -15.48 -2.60
C LEU A 396 -10.01 -15.27 -3.96
N LEU A 397 -10.08 -14.03 -4.43
CA LEU A 397 -10.63 -13.67 -5.73
C LEU A 397 -9.82 -14.27 -6.87
N GLY A 398 -8.48 -14.26 -6.79
CA GLY A 398 -7.62 -14.93 -7.75
C GLY A 398 -7.86 -16.44 -7.83
N ARG A 399 -8.10 -17.09 -6.69
CA ARG A 399 -8.47 -18.51 -6.63
C ARG A 399 -9.84 -18.76 -7.25
N ALA A 400 -10.83 -17.94 -6.92
CA ALA A 400 -12.17 -18.01 -7.55
C ALA A 400 -12.07 -17.84 -9.07
N TYR A 401 -11.37 -16.80 -9.52
CA TYR A 401 -11.12 -16.53 -10.94
C TYR A 401 -10.44 -17.71 -11.63
N SER A 402 -9.42 -18.31 -11.01
CA SER A 402 -8.73 -19.48 -11.58
C SER A 402 -9.62 -20.71 -11.71
N LEU A 403 -10.63 -20.89 -10.86
CA LEU A 403 -11.59 -21.99 -10.91
C LEU A 403 -12.72 -21.74 -11.92
N THR A 404 -13.24 -20.52 -12.02
CA THR A 404 -14.55 -20.27 -12.64
C THR A 404 -14.56 -19.32 -13.84
N SER A 405 -13.47 -18.60 -14.10
CA SER A 405 -13.48 -17.47 -15.07
C SER A 405 -13.71 -17.88 -16.54
N SER A 406 -13.42 -19.13 -16.90
CA SER A 406 -13.69 -19.63 -18.25
C SER A 406 -14.17 -21.08 -18.22
N THR A 407 -14.91 -21.48 -19.27
CA THR A 407 -15.37 -22.87 -19.45
C THR A 407 -14.20 -23.85 -19.44
N LEU A 408 -13.06 -23.47 -20.01
CA LEU A 408 -11.83 -24.27 -20.00
C LEU A 408 -11.25 -24.45 -18.60
N ARG A 409 -11.20 -23.38 -17.79
CA ARG A 409 -10.71 -23.46 -16.41
C ARG A 409 -11.65 -24.26 -15.53
N LEU A 410 -12.95 -24.04 -15.69
CA LEU A 410 -13.98 -24.82 -14.99
C LEU A 410 -13.88 -26.31 -15.34
N ALA A 411 -13.70 -26.65 -16.61
CA ALA A 411 -13.51 -28.04 -17.04
C ALA A 411 -12.26 -28.72 -16.45
N LYS A 412 -11.21 -27.95 -16.13
CA LYS A 412 -10.00 -28.45 -15.46
C LYS A 412 -10.09 -28.44 -13.93
N SER A 413 -11.11 -27.82 -13.37
CA SER A 413 -11.27 -27.67 -11.93
C SER A 413 -11.76 -28.96 -11.28
N GLN A 414 -11.48 -29.09 -9.98
CA GLN A 414 -11.85 -30.25 -9.16
C GLN A 414 -12.62 -29.80 -7.92
N ASP A 415 -13.48 -30.69 -7.39
CA ASP A 415 -14.32 -30.42 -6.22
C ASP A 415 -13.52 -29.95 -5.00
N LEU A 416 -12.32 -30.53 -4.77
CA LEU A 416 -11.45 -30.13 -3.66
C LEU A 416 -11.12 -28.64 -3.68
N GLY A 417 -10.90 -28.07 -4.87
CA GLY A 417 -10.62 -26.64 -5.02
C GLY A 417 -11.80 -25.77 -4.57
N PHE A 418 -13.03 -26.20 -4.88
CA PHE A 418 -14.24 -25.50 -4.44
C PHE A 418 -14.48 -25.63 -2.94
N TYR A 419 -14.34 -26.83 -2.37
CA TYR A 419 -14.48 -27.04 -0.92
C TYR A 419 -13.46 -26.23 -0.12
N SER A 420 -12.19 -26.28 -0.54
CA SER A 420 -11.11 -25.51 0.10
C SER A 420 -11.39 -24.01 0.02
N LEU A 421 -11.73 -23.50 -1.17
CA LEU A 421 -11.99 -22.07 -1.33
C LEU A 421 -13.21 -21.60 -0.53
N GLN A 422 -14.30 -22.36 -0.51
CA GLN A 422 -15.48 -22.00 0.28
C GLN A 422 -15.13 -21.95 1.79
N ASN A 423 -14.42 -22.95 2.29
CA ASN A 423 -13.98 -22.98 3.68
C ASN A 423 -13.11 -21.75 4.01
N ASP A 424 -12.13 -21.45 3.17
CA ASP A 424 -11.22 -20.33 3.41
C ASP A 424 -11.95 -18.98 3.36
N MET A 425 -12.91 -18.83 2.45
CA MET A 425 -13.77 -17.65 2.38
C MET A 425 -14.63 -17.50 3.64
N ASP A 426 -15.25 -18.58 4.11
CA ASP A 426 -16.12 -18.55 5.28
C ASP A 426 -15.33 -18.29 6.56
N VAL A 427 -14.16 -18.92 6.72
CA VAL A 427 -13.23 -18.65 7.84
C VAL A 427 -12.77 -17.20 7.79
N TRP A 428 -12.31 -16.70 6.64
CA TRP A 428 -11.82 -15.33 6.52
C TRP A 428 -12.90 -14.29 6.83
N LYS A 429 -14.13 -14.46 6.30
CA LYS A 429 -15.26 -13.55 6.55
C LYS A 429 -15.61 -13.41 8.04
N VAL A 430 -15.47 -14.47 8.83
CA VAL A 430 -15.71 -14.44 10.29
C VAL A 430 -14.70 -13.57 11.04
N HIS A 431 -13.48 -13.41 10.49
CA HIS A 431 -12.41 -12.63 11.11
C HIS A 431 -12.41 -11.14 10.69
N LEU A 432 -13.35 -10.73 9.83
CA LEU A 432 -13.45 -9.34 9.41
C LEU A 432 -13.82 -8.44 10.62
N PRO A 433 -13.19 -7.26 10.74
CA PRO A 433 -13.49 -6.34 11.82
C PRO A 433 -14.87 -5.69 11.63
N ASN A 434 -15.53 -5.38 12.73
CA ASN A 434 -16.78 -4.60 12.74
C ASN A 434 -16.55 -3.09 12.63
N THR A 435 -15.29 -2.64 12.76
CA THR A 435 -14.92 -1.22 12.69
C THR A 435 -13.68 -1.03 11.83
N TRP A 436 -13.70 -0.01 10.98
CA TRP A 436 -12.65 0.28 10.00
C TRP A 436 -12.02 1.63 10.29
N GLN A 437 -11.11 1.66 11.28
CA GLN A 437 -10.43 2.89 11.69
C GLN A 437 -9.15 3.10 10.88
N TYR A 438 -8.97 4.30 10.33
CA TYR A 438 -7.71 4.68 9.69
C TYR A 438 -6.81 5.50 10.64
N SER A 439 -7.39 6.44 11.38
CA SER A 439 -6.73 7.23 12.41
C SER A 439 -7.64 7.32 13.64
N PRO A 440 -7.11 7.65 14.84
CA PRO A 440 -7.95 7.90 16.01
C PRO A 440 -9.01 9.00 15.82
N VAL A 441 -8.86 9.86 14.81
CA VAL A 441 -9.77 10.98 14.53
C VAL A 441 -10.44 10.86 13.15
N LEU A 442 -9.88 10.07 12.24
CA LEU A 442 -10.43 9.88 10.89
C LEU A 442 -11.18 8.55 10.81
N GLU A 443 -12.50 8.66 10.80
CA GLU A 443 -13.42 7.57 10.46
C GLU A 443 -13.78 7.65 8.97
N ILE A 444 -13.89 6.49 8.33
CA ILE A 444 -14.24 6.37 6.91
C ILE A 444 -15.37 5.34 6.79
N PRO A 445 -16.63 5.76 6.98
CA PRO A 445 -17.79 4.87 6.95
C PRO A 445 -17.90 4.05 5.66
N ALA A 446 -17.46 4.61 4.54
CA ALA A 446 -17.38 3.92 3.26
C ALA A 446 -16.59 2.60 3.28
N MET A 447 -15.58 2.43 4.14
CA MET A 447 -14.74 1.23 4.13
C MET A 447 -15.54 -0.05 4.35
N GLU A 448 -16.52 -0.02 5.27
CA GLU A 448 -17.39 -1.17 5.49
C GLU A 448 -18.18 -1.51 4.22
N HIS A 449 -18.83 -0.50 3.63
CA HIS A 449 -19.64 -0.64 2.42
C HIS A 449 -18.81 -1.08 1.21
N LEU A 450 -17.59 -0.56 1.06
CA LEU A 450 -16.64 -0.99 0.04
C LEU A 450 -16.27 -2.46 0.21
N MET A 451 -16.01 -2.92 1.44
CA MET A 451 -15.76 -4.34 1.69
C MET A 451 -16.98 -5.20 1.33
N GLN A 452 -18.20 -4.75 1.66
CA GLN A 452 -19.42 -5.46 1.26
C GLN A 452 -19.57 -5.51 -0.27
N LEU A 453 -19.26 -4.42 -0.98
CA LEU A 453 -19.29 -4.36 -2.44
C LEU A 453 -18.24 -5.29 -3.06
N PHE A 454 -17.00 -5.29 -2.54
CA PHE A 454 -15.95 -6.16 -3.05
C PHE A 454 -16.21 -7.65 -2.77
N LEU A 455 -16.89 -7.96 -1.67
CA LEU A 455 -17.40 -9.31 -1.40
C LEU A 455 -18.39 -9.78 -2.48
N VAL A 456 -19.20 -8.89 -3.07
CA VAL A 456 -20.07 -9.26 -4.21
C VAL A 456 -19.24 -9.81 -5.36
N ALA A 457 -18.11 -9.17 -5.70
CA ALA A 457 -17.25 -9.65 -6.77
C ALA A 457 -16.63 -11.01 -6.47
N LEU A 458 -16.13 -11.23 -5.25
CA LEU A 458 -15.59 -12.52 -4.84
C LEU A 458 -16.66 -13.62 -4.85
N GLU A 459 -17.78 -13.40 -4.15
CA GLU A 459 -18.85 -14.38 -4.00
C GLU A 459 -19.51 -14.69 -5.34
N TYR A 460 -19.78 -13.70 -6.18
CA TYR A 460 -20.31 -13.94 -7.52
C TYR A 460 -19.33 -14.71 -8.39
N THR A 461 -18.05 -14.34 -8.41
CA THR A 461 -17.05 -15.06 -9.21
C THR A 461 -16.99 -16.53 -8.81
N PHE A 462 -17.04 -16.82 -7.51
CA PHE A 462 -17.08 -18.19 -7.00
C PHE A 462 -18.39 -18.93 -7.32
N LEU A 463 -19.53 -18.28 -7.08
CA LEU A 463 -20.85 -18.91 -7.16
C LEU A 463 -21.42 -18.98 -8.58
N LYS A 464 -20.91 -18.18 -9.52
CA LYS A 464 -21.44 -18.05 -10.89
C LYS A 464 -21.76 -19.40 -11.56
N PRO A 465 -20.89 -20.43 -11.54
CA PRO A 465 -21.21 -21.73 -12.15
C PRO A 465 -22.42 -22.45 -11.56
N PHE A 466 -22.77 -22.12 -10.32
CA PHE A 466 -23.82 -22.79 -9.52
C PHE A 466 -25.14 -22.01 -9.50
N PHE A 467 -25.23 -20.87 -10.19
CA PHE A 467 -26.51 -20.22 -10.43
C PHE A 467 -27.45 -21.15 -11.21
N PRO A 468 -28.77 -21.17 -10.93
CA PRO A 468 -29.71 -22.09 -11.57
C PRO A 468 -29.62 -22.13 -13.10
N ALA A 469 -29.45 -20.97 -13.74
CA ALA A 469 -29.30 -20.84 -15.19
C ALA A 469 -28.01 -21.48 -15.75
N ASN A 470 -26.96 -21.61 -14.93
CA ASN A 470 -25.64 -22.10 -15.34
C ASN A 470 -25.42 -23.59 -15.03
N ILE A 471 -26.24 -24.19 -14.15
CA ILE A 471 -26.15 -25.62 -13.78
C ILE A 471 -26.12 -26.56 -15.00
N PRO A 472 -26.92 -26.36 -16.07
CA PRO A 472 -26.89 -27.24 -17.24
C PRO A 472 -25.53 -27.30 -17.96
N TRP A 473 -24.70 -26.27 -17.79
CA TRP A 473 -23.37 -26.15 -18.42
C TRP A 473 -22.23 -26.56 -17.49
N LEU A 474 -22.54 -26.99 -16.26
CA LEU A 474 -21.55 -27.44 -15.30
C LEU A 474 -20.95 -28.78 -15.77
N PRO A 475 -19.61 -28.91 -15.81
CA PRO A 475 -18.96 -30.17 -16.11
C PRO A 475 -19.45 -31.30 -15.20
N ALA A 476 -19.75 -32.47 -15.79
CA ALA A 476 -20.37 -33.59 -15.08
C ALA A 476 -19.54 -34.13 -13.91
N HIS A 477 -18.20 -33.92 -13.92
CA HIS A 477 -17.31 -34.35 -12.85
C HIS A 477 -17.30 -33.43 -11.62
N ILE A 478 -17.96 -32.26 -11.68
CA ILE A 478 -18.04 -31.33 -10.55
C ILE A 478 -19.29 -31.65 -9.72
N ALA A 479 -19.10 -32.37 -8.62
CA ALA A 479 -20.16 -32.74 -7.68
C ALA A 479 -20.37 -31.69 -6.58
N PHE A 480 -19.43 -30.76 -6.39
CA PHE A 480 -19.50 -29.71 -5.36
C PHE A 480 -20.81 -28.92 -5.45
N ARG A 481 -21.39 -28.59 -4.29
CA ARG A 481 -22.53 -27.68 -4.16
C ARG A 481 -22.25 -26.65 -3.07
N PRO A 482 -22.54 -25.36 -3.32
CA PRO A 482 -22.28 -24.31 -2.35
C PRO A 482 -23.17 -24.43 -1.12
N THR A 483 -22.77 -23.79 -0.01
CA THR A 483 -23.57 -23.72 1.21
C THR A 483 -24.97 -23.17 0.91
N VAL A 484 -26.00 -23.79 1.50
CA VAL A 484 -27.40 -23.38 1.34
C VAL A 484 -27.58 -21.90 1.74
N GLY A 485 -28.38 -21.17 0.95
CA GLY A 485 -28.64 -19.75 1.20
C GLY A 485 -27.56 -18.80 0.65
N SER A 486 -26.48 -19.30 0.03
CA SER A 486 -25.35 -18.43 -0.37
C SER A 486 -25.69 -17.51 -1.53
N ILE A 487 -26.53 -17.97 -2.47
CA ILE A 487 -26.99 -17.14 -3.58
C ILE A 487 -27.97 -16.07 -3.06
N GLU A 488 -28.89 -16.44 -2.17
CA GLU A 488 -29.84 -15.51 -1.56
C GLU A 488 -29.11 -14.40 -0.77
N ARG A 489 -28.11 -14.76 0.03
CA ARG A 489 -27.26 -13.78 0.74
C ARG A 489 -26.49 -12.87 -0.22
N LEU A 490 -26.02 -13.41 -1.35
CA LEU A 490 -25.34 -12.62 -2.38
C LEU A 490 -26.30 -11.62 -3.05
N VAL A 491 -27.54 -12.02 -3.34
CA VAL A 491 -28.58 -11.13 -3.88
C VAL A 491 -28.88 -10.01 -2.88
N GLU A 492 -29.09 -10.33 -1.60
CA GLU A 492 -29.32 -9.33 -0.55
C GLU A 492 -28.16 -8.33 -0.44
N ARG A 493 -26.92 -8.83 -0.50
CA ARG A 493 -25.70 -8.01 -0.50
C ARG A 493 -25.64 -7.10 -1.72
N ALA A 494 -26.00 -7.59 -2.90
CA ALA A 494 -26.03 -6.81 -4.14
C ALA A 494 -27.03 -5.65 -4.06
N ILE A 495 -28.23 -5.90 -3.54
CA ILE A 495 -29.27 -4.87 -3.35
C ILE A 495 -28.78 -3.76 -2.41
N ARG A 496 -28.24 -4.14 -1.24
CA ARG A 496 -27.69 -3.18 -0.26
C ARG A 496 -26.55 -2.36 -0.86
N SER A 497 -25.70 -3.00 -1.65
CA SER A 497 -24.56 -2.34 -2.29
C SER A 497 -25.01 -1.30 -3.33
N LEU A 498 -26.04 -1.59 -4.14
CA LEU A 498 -26.61 -0.61 -5.07
C LEU A 498 -27.28 0.56 -4.34
N SER A 499 -28.01 0.27 -3.26
CA SER A 499 -28.60 1.31 -2.42
C SER A 499 -27.54 2.22 -1.78
N TRP A 500 -26.37 1.69 -1.43
CA TRP A 500 -25.27 2.52 -0.95
C TRP A 500 -24.62 3.32 -2.09
N LEU A 501 -24.45 2.72 -3.28
CA LEU A 501 -23.90 3.42 -4.45
C LEU A 501 -24.77 4.59 -4.94
N SER A 502 -26.07 4.60 -4.64
CA SER A 502 -26.95 5.75 -4.89
C SER A 502 -26.81 6.89 -3.89
N SER A 503 -26.09 6.68 -2.77
CA SER A 503 -25.75 7.75 -1.83
C SER A 503 -24.61 8.63 -2.38
N GLU A 504 -24.45 9.84 -1.84
CA GLU A 504 -23.33 10.73 -2.22
C GLU A 504 -21.95 10.10 -1.93
N GLU A 505 -21.83 9.37 -0.81
CA GLU A 505 -20.58 8.70 -0.43
C GLU A 505 -20.25 7.57 -1.42
N GLY A 506 -21.23 6.72 -1.75
CA GLY A 506 -21.05 5.65 -2.72
C GLY A 506 -20.76 6.17 -4.13
N ALA A 507 -21.45 7.22 -4.57
CA ALA A 507 -21.22 7.87 -5.85
C ALA A 507 -19.79 8.43 -5.98
N PHE A 508 -19.22 8.98 -4.90
CA PHE A 508 -17.83 9.43 -4.87
C PHE A 508 -16.84 8.28 -5.17
N TYR A 509 -17.00 7.13 -4.52
CA TYR A 509 -16.09 6.00 -4.76
C TYR A 509 -16.31 5.35 -6.13
N LEU A 510 -17.53 5.39 -6.66
CA LEU A 510 -17.80 4.97 -8.03
C LEU A 510 -17.13 5.88 -9.07
N ASP A 511 -17.07 7.18 -8.81
CA ASP A 511 -16.40 8.15 -9.68
C ASP A 511 -14.87 7.99 -9.67
N VAL A 512 -14.29 7.72 -8.49
CA VAL A 512 -12.84 7.79 -8.25
C VAL A 512 -12.15 6.43 -8.38
N CYS A 513 -12.77 5.36 -7.89
CA CYS A 513 -12.14 4.06 -7.73
C CYS A 513 -12.71 3.05 -8.75
N GLN A 514 -11.98 2.77 -9.83
CA GLN A 514 -12.41 1.86 -10.89
C GLN A 514 -12.69 0.43 -10.38
N MET A 515 -12.09 0.05 -9.26
CA MET A 515 -12.29 -1.24 -8.60
C MET A 515 -13.76 -1.46 -8.20
N THR A 516 -14.52 -0.40 -7.95
CA THR A 516 -15.95 -0.45 -7.57
C THR A 516 -16.89 -0.71 -8.74
N VAL A 517 -16.48 -0.35 -9.97
CA VAL A 517 -17.32 -0.34 -11.16
C VAL A 517 -17.77 -1.76 -11.54
N TYR A 518 -16.85 -2.71 -11.53
CA TYR A 518 -17.16 -4.09 -11.89
C TYR A 518 -18.07 -4.79 -10.86
N PRO A 519 -17.79 -4.76 -9.54
CA PRO A 519 -18.75 -5.20 -8.53
C PRO A 519 -20.13 -4.54 -8.66
N ALA A 520 -20.20 -3.23 -8.93
CA ALA A 520 -21.47 -2.53 -9.12
C ALA A 520 -22.25 -3.07 -10.34
N PHE A 521 -21.54 -3.36 -11.44
CA PHE A 521 -22.11 -4.01 -12.62
C PHE A 521 -22.56 -5.44 -12.29
N LEU A 522 -21.80 -6.19 -11.48
CA LEU A 522 -22.21 -7.51 -11.02
C LEU A 522 -23.47 -7.46 -10.16
N CYS A 523 -23.66 -6.45 -9.31
CA CYS A 523 -24.92 -6.28 -8.58
C CYS A 523 -26.12 -6.24 -9.53
N MET A 524 -26.01 -5.48 -10.64
CA MET A 524 -27.05 -5.41 -11.67
C MET A 524 -27.29 -6.76 -12.33
N VAL A 525 -26.23 -7.48 -12.69
CA VAL A 525 -26.33 -8.83 -13.29
C VAL A 525 -27.01 -9.80 -12.32
N ILE A 526 -26.59 -9.83 -11.06
CA ILE A 526 -27.13 -10.73 -10.03
C ILE A 526 -28.64 -10.50 -9.88
N ILE A 527 -29.05 -9.25 -9.71
CA ILE A 527 -30.46 -8.90 -9.50
C ILE A 527 -31.27 -9.19 -10.77
N ALA A 528 -30.76 -8.83 -11.96
CA ALA A 528 -31.44 -9.12 -13.22
C ALA A 528 -31.64 -10.63 -13.43
N THR A 529 -30.65 -11.45 -13.06
CA THR A 529 -30.79 -12.91 -13.13
C THR A 529 -31.75 -13.50 -12.10
N ASP A 530 -31.98 -12.85 -10.96
CA ASP A 530 -32.93 -13.35 -9.94
C ASP A 530 -34.36 -12.89 -10.23
N VAL A 531 -34.55 -11.69 -10.80
CA VAL A 531 -35.85 -11.17 -11.26
C VAL A 531 -36.51 -12.07 -12.30
N THR A 532 -35.72 -12.68 -13.19
CA THR A 532 -36.24 -13.63 -14.18
C THR A 532 -36.76 -14.93 -13.55
N HIS A 533 -36.39 -15.22 -12.31
CA HIS A 533 -36.83 -16.40 -11.56
C HIS A 533 -37.94 -16.10 -10.53
N LYS A 534 -37.99 -14.88 -9.98
CA LYS A 534 -39.00 -14.44 -8.99
C LYS A 534 -39.48 -13.03 -9.32
N SER A 535 -40.76 -12.87 -9.63
CA SER A 535 -41.39 -11.56 -9.79
C SER A 535 -41.51 -10.86 -8.44
N ASP A 536 -40.44 -10.17 -8.03
CA ASP A 536 -40.34 -9.43 -6.77
C ASP A 536 -40.17 -7.92 -7.04
N LEU A 537 -41.05 -7.12 -6.44
CA LEU A 537 -41.04 -5.67 -6.53
C LEU A 537 -39.76 -5.05 -5.96
N ALA A 538 -39.18 -5.66 -4.91
CA ALA A 538 -37.95 -5.16 -4.30
C ALA A 538 -36.75 -5.26 -5.26
N LEU A 539 -36.68 -6.36 -6.03
CA LEU A 539 -35.63 -6.56 -7.02
C LEU A 539 -35.79 -5.62 -8.22
N ALA A 540 -37.03 -5.41 -8.69
CA ALA A 540 -37.32 -4.44 -9.74
C ALA A 540 -36.92 -3.01 -9.32
N SER A 541 -37.25 -2.62 -8.08
CA SER A 541 -36.83 -1.32 -7.53
C SER A 541 -35.31 -1.18 -7.48
N ALA A 542 -34.59 -2.23 -7.05
CA ALA A 542 -33.13 -2.21 -6.98
C ALA A 542 -32.48 -2.09 -8.37
N LEU A 543 -33.05 -2.71 -9.41
CA LEU A 543 -32.57 -2.54 -10.79
C LEU A 543 -32.74 -1.11 -11.28
N LEU A 544 -33.89 -0.47 -11.01
CA LEU A 544 -34.12 0.93 -11.37
C LEU A 544 -33.11 1.84 -10.67
N THR A 545 -32.90 1.66 -9.36
CA THR A 545 -31.87 2.40 -8.62
C THR A 545 -30.48 2.20 -9.24
N GLY A 546 -30.12 0.98 -9.62
CA GLY A 546 -28.83 0.73 -10.27
C GLY A 546 -28.71 1.36 -11.66
N GLN A 547 -29.79 1.39 -12.46
CA GLN A 547 -29.83 2.12 -13.74
C GLN A 547 -29.61 3.62 -13.54
N GLU A 548 -30.26 4.22 -12.55
CA GLU A 548 -30.06 5.63 -12.19
C GLU A 548 -28.61 5.90 -11.77
N VAL A 549 -28.03 5.05 -10.91
CA VAL A 549 -26.62 5.14 -10.47
C VAL A 549 -25.68 5.18 -11.68
N PHE A 550 -25.81 4.22 -12.62
CA PHE A 550 -24.94 4.16 -13.80
C PHE A 550 -25.21 5.29 -14.79
N THR A 551 -26.45 5.74 -14.93
CA THR A 551 -26.81 6.89 -15.77
C THR A 551 -26.09 8.14 -15.25
N CYS A 552 -26.28 8.47 -13.97
CA CYS A 552 -25.64 9.62 -13.35
C CYS A 552 -24.10 9.52 -13.38
N TRP A 553 -23.52 8.32 -13.20
CA TRP A 553 -22.07 8.10 -13.27
C TRP A 553 -21.49 8.29 -14.67
N SER A 554 -22.25 7.96 -15.71
CA SER A 554 -21.83 8.12 -17.10
C SER A 554 -21.92 9.57 -17.60
N GLU A 555 -22.84 10.35 -17.04
CA GLU A 555 -23.13 11.73 -17.45
C GLU A 555 -22.26 12.78 -16.76
N VAL A 556 -21.29 12.37 -15.94
CA VAL A 556 -20.42 13.26 -15.14
C VAL A 556 -19.65 14.31 -15.98
N GLU A 557 -19.43 14.06 -17.28
CA GLU A 557 -18.84 15.03 -18.21
C GLU A 557 -19.84 15.74 -19.15
N GLY A 558 -21.13 15.39 -19.06
CA GLY A 558 -22.19 15.91 -19.92
C GLY A 558 -22.19 15.34 -21.35
N PRO A 559 -23.02 15.90 -22.26
CA PRO A 559 -23.25 15.37 -23.61
C PRO A 559 -22.02 15.36 -24.54
N SER A 560 -21.03 16.20 -24.25
CA SER A 560 -19.75 16.27 -24.97
C SER A 560 -18.61 15.55 -24.23
N GLY A 561 -18.95 14.71 -23.26
CA GLY A 561 -18.02 13.97 -22.42
C GLY A 561 -17.08 13.05 -23.22
N LYS A 562 -15.83 12.98 -22.75
CA LYS A 562 -14.75 12.21 -23.37
C LYS A 562 -14.64 10.78 -22.80
N TRP A 563 -15.29 10.48 -21.68
CA TRP A 563 -15.21 9.17 -21.02
C TRP A 563 -16.10 8.10 -21.68
N GLY A 564 -15.71 7.66 -22.88
CA GLY A 564 -16.41 6.62 -23.64
C GLY A 564 -16.50 5.26 -22.92
N SER A 565 -15.61 4.99 -21.95
CA SER A 565 -15.62 3.78 -21.12
C SER A 565 -16.90 3.67 -20.29
N ARG A 566 -17.34 4.78 -19.69
CA ARG A 566 -18.55 4.84 -18.85
C ARG A 566 -19.81 4.66 -19.69
N GLN A 567 -19.85 5.29 -20.87
CA GLN A 567 -20.95 5.15 -21.83
C GLN A 567 -21.10 3.71 -22.35
N GLN A 568 -19.99 3.00 -22.59
CA GLN A 568 -20.03 1.59 -22.97
C GLN A 568 -20.65 0.71 -21.88
N ILE A 569 -20.33 0.98 -20.60
CA ILE A 569 -20.90 0.25 -19.46
C ILE A 569 -22.39 0.57 -19.30
N LEU A 570 -22.80 1.84 -19.42
CA LEU A 570 -24.22 2.21 -19.40
C LEU A 570 -24.98 1.50 -20.52
N GLY A 571 -24.42 1.44 -21.74
CA GLY A 571 -25.01 0.68 -22.84
C GLY A 571 -25.25 -0.79 -22.49
N ALA A 572 -24.29 -1.44 -21.82
CA ALA A 572 -24.45 -2.82 -21.34
C ALA A 572 -25.53 -2.94 -20.25
N ILE A 573 -25.59 -1.98 -19.31
CA ILE A 573 -26.64 -1.93 -18.28
C ILE A 573 -28.04 -1.78 -18.90
N ASN A 574 -28.19 -0.94 -19.91
CA ASN A 574 -29.48 -0.73 -20.59
C ASN A 574 -29.98 -2.00 -21.30
N LEU A 575 -29.07 -2.85 -21.80
CA LEU A 575 -29.45 -4.16 -22.35
C LEU A 575 -30.00 -5.11 -21.28
N LEU A 576 -29.48 -5.04 -20.05
CA LEU A 576 -30.01 -5.82 -18.92
C LEU A 576 -31.43 -5.36 -18.54
N GLY A 577 -31.68 -4.05 -18.57
CA GLY A 577 -32.98 -3.45 -18.25
C GLY A 577 -34.06 -3.64 -19.33
N GLY A 578 -33.69 -3.58 -20.61
CA GLY A 578 -34.63 -3.69 -21.73
C GLY A 578 -35.15 -5.11 -21.99
N SER A 579 -34.58 -6.12 -21.33
CA SER A 579 -34.99 -7.52 -21.48
C SER A 579 -36.09 -7.93 -20.49
N SER A 580 -36.50 -7.04 -19.57
CA SER A 580 -37.37 -7.34 -18.44
C SER A 580 -38.54 -6.35 -18.25
N VAL A 581 -38.92 -5.61 -19.28
CA VAL A 581 -40.15 -4.78 -19.31
C VAL A 581 -41.15 -5.35 -20.29
#